data_AF-A0A5K0YL36-F1
#
_entry.id   AF-A0A5K0YL36-F1
#
_cell.length_a   1.000
_cell.length_b   1.000
_cell.length_c   1.000
_cell.angle_alpha   90.00
_cell.angle_beta   90.00
_cell.angle_gamma   90.00
#
_symmetry.space_group_name_H-M   'P 1'
#
loop_
_entity.id
_entity.type
_entity.pdbx_description
1 polymer ?
#
loop_
_entity_poly.entity_id
_entity_poly.type
_entity_poly.pdbx_seq_one_letter_code
_entity_poly.pdbx_strand_id
1 'polypeptide(L)' 'VVIAKCYHLFCHPCIQRTLENRQRKCSICGASFGPNDVLKVYF' A
#
# COMPACT_ATOMS: atom_id res chain seq x y z
N VAL A 1 -0.31 4.94 6.01
CA VAL A 1 -0.44 5.06 4.55
C VAL A 1 -1.61 4.23 4.12
N VAL A 2 -2.50 4.76 3.29
CA VAL A 2 -3.70 4.05 2.85
C VAL A 2 -3.57 3.67 1.38
N ILE A 3 -4.03 2.48 1.02
CA ILE A 3 -4.11 2.06 -0.38
C ILE A 3 -5.46 2.52 -0.94
N ALA A 4 -5.49 3.42 -1.91
CA ALA A 4 -6.71 3.95 -2.52
C ALA A 4 -7.63 2.88 -3.14
N LYS A 5 -7.10 1.70 -3.47
CA LYS A 5 -7.85 0.58 -4.05
C LYS A 5 -8.66 -0.23 -3.03
N CYS A 6 -8.18 -0.36 -1.81
CA CYS A 6 -8.80 -1.23 -0.80
C CYS A 6 -8.98 -0.56 0.56
N TYR A 7 -8.58 0.71 0.68
CA TYR A 7 -8.67 1.53 1.88
C TYR A 7 -8.03 0.92 3.14
N HIS A 8 -7.17 -0.08 2.95
CA HIS A 8 -6.42 -0.70 4.04
C HIS A 8 -5.27 0.20 4.47
N LEU A 9 -5.11 0.31 5.79
CA LEU A 9 -4.06 1.10 6.42
C LEU A 9 -2.80 0.25 6.60
N PHE A 10 -1.66 0.80 6.18
CA PHE A 10 -0.34 0.20 6.34
C PHE A 10 0.65 1.21 6.91
N CYS A 11 1.66 0.69 7.60
CA CYS A 11 2.86 1.43 7.97
C CYS A 11 3.64 1.87 6.72
N HIS A 12 4.25 3.06 6.79
CA HIS A 12 5.11 3.58 5.72
C HIS A 12 6.30 2.64 5.38
N PRO A 13 7.07 2.12 6.36
CA PRO A 13 8.14 1.17 6.03
C PRO A 13 7.62 -0.13 5.41
N CYS A 14 6.42 -0.55 5.79
CA CYS A 14 5.80 -1.78 5.29
C CYS A 14 5.41 -1.64 3.83
N ILE A 15 4.70 -0.57 3.46
CA ILE A 15 4.31 -0.34 2.06
C ILE A 15 5.54 -0.10 1.17
N GLN A 16 6.56 0.59 1.68
CA GLN A 16 7.79 0.84 0.94
C GLN A 16 8.54 -0.46 0.63
N ARG A 17 8.72 -1.33 1.63
CA ARG A 17 9.39 -2.63 1.45
C ARG A 17 8.63 -3.52 0.47
N THR A 18 7.30 -3.48 0.50
CA THR A 18 6.43 -4.19 -0.45
C THR A 18 6.57 -3.65 -1.87
N LEU A 19 6.67 -2.33 -2.05
CA LEU A 19 6.93 -1.68 -3.34
C LEU A 19 8.34 -2.01 -3.88
N GLU A 20 9.36 -1.99 -3.02
CA GLU A 20 10.75 -2.35 -3.36
C GLU A 20 10.86 -3.82 -3.80
N ASN A 21 10.20 -4.73 -3.08
CA ASN A 21 10.13 -6.15 -3.45
C ASN A 21 9.22 -6.42 -4.66
N ARG A 22 8.66 -5.38 -5.28
CA ARG A 22 7.69 -5.47 -6.40
C ARG A 22 6.46 -6.33 -6.07
N GLN A 23 6.19 -6.58 -4.79
CA GLN A 23 5.02 -7.33 -4.32
C GLN A 23 3.82 -6.40 -4.23
N ARG A 24 3.37 -5.91 -5.38
CA ARG A 24 2.29 -4.92 -5.53
C ARG A 24 0.90 -5.50 -5.25
N LYS A 25 0.72 -6.19 -4.12
CA LYS A 25 -0.55 -6.79 -3.68
C LYS A 25 -0.77 -6.55 -2.19
N CYS A 26 -1.99 -6.17 -1.85
CA CYS A 26 -2.40 -5.93 -0.48
C CYS A 26 -2.40 -7.25 0.29
N SER A 27 -1.74 -7.30 1.45
CA SER A 27 -1.67 -8.50 2.28
C SER A 27 -3.00 -8.88 2.94
N ILE A 28 -3.97 -7.98 2.99
CA ILE A 28 -5.27 -8.20 3.64
C ILE A 28 -6.31 -8.75 2.66
N CYS A 29 -6.37 -8.21 1.44
CA CYS A 29 -7.39 -8.58 0.45
C CYS A 29 -6.84 -9.11 -0.88
N GLY A 30 -5.51 -9.19 -1.05
CA GLY A 30 -4.89 -9.61 -2.31
C GLY A 30 -5.00 -8.61 -3.46
N ALA A 31 -5.64 -7.45 -3.24
CA ALA A 31 -5.83 -6.43 -4.28
C ALA A 31 -4.48 -5.90 -4.78
N SER A 32 -4.29 -5.93 -6.09
CA SER A 32 -3.10 -5.35 -6.72
C SER A 32 -3.10 -3.83 -6.57
N PHE A 33 -1.98 -3.24 -6.19
CA PHE A 33 -1.86 -1.79 -6.01
C PHE A 33 -0.53 -1.27 -6.56
N GLY A 34 -0.54 -0.11 -7.20
CA GLY A 34 0.65 0.58 -7.66
C GLY A 34 1.15 1.63 -6.66
N PRO A 35 2.35 2.18 -6.86
CA PRO A 35 2.85 3.31 -6.08
C PRO A 35 1.94 4.55 -6.17
N ASN A 36 1.20 4.73 -7.26
CA ASN A 36 0.20 5.80 -7.40
C ASN A 36 -1.05 5.59 -6.54
N ASP A 37 -1.34 4.34 -6.16
CA ASP A 37 -2.49 4.02 -5.31
C ASP A 37 -2.15 4.17 -3.82
N VAL A 38 -0.92 4.57 -3.47
CA VAL A 38 -0.45 4.71 -2.09
C VAL A 38 -0.60 6.15 -1.66
N LEU A 39 -1.62 6.43 -0.86
CA LEU A 39 -1.91 7.77 -0.34
C LEU A 39 -1.37 7.93 1.08
N LYS A 40 -0.64 9.01 1.32
CA LYS A 40 -0.20 9.39 2.67
C LYS A 40 -1.36 10.11 3.36
N VAL A 41 -1.70 9.65 4.56
CA VAL A 41 -2.66 10.34 5.43
C VAL A 41 -1.86 11.39 6.20
N TYR A 42 -2.17 12.66 5.97
CA TYR A 42 -1.63 13.78 6.73
C TYR A 42 -2.64 14.16 7.80
N PHE A 43 -2.21 14.16 9.05
CA PHE A 43 -2.95 14.70 10.20
C PHE A 43 -2.22 15.95 10.70
#